data_AF-A0A2P4Q1H5-F1
#
_entry.id   AF-A0A2P4Q1H5-F1
#
_cell.length_a   1.000
_cell.length_b   1.000
_cell.length_c   1.000
_cell.angle_alpha   90.00
_cell.angle_beta   90.00
_cell.angle_gamma   90.00
#
_symmetry.space_group_name_H-M   'P 1'
#
loop_
_entity.id
_entity.type
_entity.pdbx_description
1 polymer ?
#
loop_
_entity_poly.entity_id
_entity_poly.type
_entity_poly.pdbx_seq_one_letter_code
_entity_poly.pdbx_strand_id
1 'polypeptide(L)'
;MMVMELKNCNLRHHLNNNFISMNWEKKLLTLYNIAYGLKDIHNKGLIHQDFHCGNILSNYVHQAFITDLGCCQPANVKSYQNSNKKIYGVLPYVAPEVLRGKEYTQASDIYGFGIIAYEICTGFPPYCDIAHDEFLAMKICKGL
;
A
#
# COMPACT_ATOMS: atom_id res chain seq x y z
N MET A 1 -12.39 -21.86 2.30
CA MET A 1 -12.91 -21.06 1.18
C MET A 1 -13.57 -19.82 1.76
N MET A 2 -13.14 -18.63 1.36
CA MET A 2 -13.75 -17.36 1.76
C MET A 2 -14.57 -16.83 0.57
N VAL A 3 -15.79 -16.34 0.82
CA VAL A 3 -16.64 -15.70 -0.20
C VAL A 3 -16.75 -14.23 0.17
N MET A 4 -16.46 -13.35 -0.79
CA MET A 4 -16.43 -11.90 -0.59
C MET A 4 -17.24 -11.19 -1.68
N GLU A 5 -17.60 -9.93 -1.42
CA GLU A 5 -18.26 -9.09 -2.40
C GLU A 5 -17.34 -8.82 -3.61
N LEU A 6 -17.87 -8.97 -4.83
CA LEU A 6 -17.12 -8.69 -6.05
C LEU A 6 -17.03 -7.18 -6.29
N LYS A 7 -15.82 -6.66 -6.47
CA LYS A 7 -15.55 -5.30 -6.94
C LYS A 7 -14.91 -5.35 -8.32
N ASN A 8 -15.05 -4.27 -9.09
CA ASN A 8 -14.70 -4.26 -10.51
C ASN A 8 -13.22 -4.58 -10.79
N CYS A 9 -12.29 -3.88 -10.13
CA CYS A 9 -10.85 -4.10 -10.31
C CYS A 9 -10.02 -3.51 -9.16
N ASN A 10 -8.70 -3.71 -9.19
CA ASN A 10 -7.79 -3.00 -8.28
C ASN A 10 -7.49 -1.55 -8.75
N LEU A 11 -7.00 -0.73 -7.85
CA LEU A 11 -6.71 0.68 -8.08
C LEU A 11 -5.65 0.86 -9.17
N ARG A 12 -4.65 -0.03 -9.25
CA ARG A 12 -3.62 0.06 -10.30
C ARG A 12 -4.23 -0.07 -11.69
N HIS A 13 -5.13 -1.04 -11.89
CA HIS A 13 -5.86 -1.23 -13.13
C HIS A 13 -6.82 -0.06 -13.40
N HIS A 14 -7.51 0.42 -12.37
CA HIS A 14 -8.41 1.57 -12.49
C HIS A 14 -7.67 2.83 -12.98
N LEU A 15 -6.51 3.13 -12.40
CA LEU A 15 -5.68 4.27 -12.82
C LEU A 15 -5.23 4.12 -14.28
N ASN A 16 -4.77 2.93 -14.70
CA ASN A 16 -4.31 2.72 -16.07
C ASN A 16 -5.41 3.02 -17.12
N ASN A 17 -6.67 2.72 -16.81
CA ASN A 17 -7.77 2.89 -17.74
C ASN A 17 -8.46 4.26 -17.65
N ASN A 18 -8.38 4.95 -16.51
CA ASN A 18 -9.23 6.12 -16.23
C ASN A 18 -8.46 7.36 -15.77
N PHE A 19 -7.13 7.33 -15.68
CA PHE A 19 -6.37 8.45 -15.10
C PHE A 19 -6.70 9.81 -15.76
N ILE A 20 -6.82 9.85 -17.09
CA ILE A 20 -7.13 11.08 -17.85
C ILE A 20 -8.52 11.63 -17.50
N SER A 21 -9.51 10.75 -17.23
CA SER A 21 -10.89 11.15 -16.91
C SER A 21 -11.12 11.39 -15.41
N MET A 22 -10.13 11.09 -14.57
CA MET A 22 -10.21 11.20 -13.13
C MET A 22 -9.81 12.61 -12.67
N ASN A 23 -10.81 13.45 -12.43
CA ASN A 23 -10.60 14.80 -11.92
C ASN A 23 -10.05 14.80 -10.47
N TRP A 24 -9.58 15.97 -10.01
CA TRP A 24 -8.98 16.10 -8.68
C TRP A 24 -9.92 15.77 -7.53
N GLU A 25 -11.21 16.09 -7.67
CA GLU A 25 -12.22 15.72 -6.68
C GLU A 25 -12.27 14.19 -6.48
N LYS A 26 -12.32 13.42 -7.57
CA LYS A 26 -12.29 11.95 -7.51
C LYS A 26 -10.97 11.43 -6.92
N LYS A 27 -9.83 12.05 -7.26
CA LYS A 27 -8.51 11.69 -6.70
C LYS A 27 -8.48 11.87 -5.18
N LEU A 28 -8.89 13.04 -4.70
CA LEU A 28 -8.93 13.36 -3.27
C LEU A 28 -9.93 12.49 -2.51
N LEU A 29 -11.11 12.23 -3.08
CA LEU A 29 -12.10 11.34 -2.48
C LEU A 29 -11.59 9.90 -2.38
N THR A 30 -10.86 9.42 -3.40
CA THR A 30 -10.21 8.11 -3.38
C THR A 30 -9.19 8.02 -2.25
N LEU A 31 -8.31 9.03 -2.13
CA LEU A 31 -7.33 9.10 -1.05
C LEU A 31 -7.96 9.15 0.33
N TYR A 32 -9.04 9.93 0.48
CA TYR A 32 -9.81 10.01 1.71
C TYR A 32 -10.37 8.65 2.13
N ASN A 33 -10.99 7.92 1.20
CA ASN A 33 -11.55 6.59 1.48
C ASN A 33 -10.47 5.57 1.88
N ILE A 34 -9.31 5.59 1.19
CA ILE A 34 -8.18 4.72 1.51
C ILE A 34 -7.63 5.06 2.90
N ALA A 35 -7.43 6.35 3.21
CA ALA A 35 -6.96 6.79 4.52
C ALA A 35 -7.93 6.41 5.63
N TYR A 36 -9.25 6.53 5.38
CA TYR A 36 -10.28 6.14 6.33
C TYR A 36 -10.26 4.63 6.61
N GLY A 37 -10.18 3.80 5.56
CA GLY A 37 -10.05 2.35 5.72
C GLY A 37 -8.77 1.96 6.46
N LEU A 38 -7.64 2.63 6.17
CA LEU A 38 -6.36 2.34 6.83
C LEU A 38 -6.42 2.72 8.32
N LYS A 39 -7.04 3.86 8.63
CA LYS A 39 -7.33 4.27 10.01
C LYS A 39 -8.16 3.22 10.75
N ASP A 40 -9.16 2.61 10.11
CA ASP A 40 -9.96 1.55 10.75
C ASP A 40 -9.15 0.29 11.06
N ILE A 41 -8.20 -0.09 10.19
CA ILE A 41 -7.24 -1.18 10.45
C ILE A 41 -6.34 -0.82 11.63
N HIS A 42 -5.76 0.39 11.62
CA HIS A 42 -4.85 0.86 12.67
C HIS A 42 -5.54 1.01 14.03
N ASN A 43 -6.79 1.47 14.07
CA ASN A 43 -7.59 1.57 15.29
C ASN A 43 -7.89 0.21 15.93
N LYS A 44 -7.89 -0.87 15.14
CA LYS A 44 -7.98 -2.25 15.65
C LYS A 44 -6.64 -2.79 16.16
N GLY A 45 -5.59 -1.95 16.18
CA GLY A 45 -4.24 -2.33 16.59
C GLY A 45 -3.55 -3.24 15.57
N LEU A 46 -3.94 -3.19 14.30
CA LEU A 46 -3.35 -4.00 13.23
C LEU A 46 -2.42 -3.16 12.34
N ILE A 47 -1.50 -3.84 11.66
CA ILE A 47 -0.63 -3.35 10.59
C ILE A 47 -0.92 -4.19 9.34
N HIS A 48 -1.03 -3.58 8.17
CA HIS A 48 -1.33 -4.27 6.91
C HIS A 48 -0.12 -4.99 6.31
N GLN A 49 1.08 -4.38 6.36
CA GLN A 49 2.38 -4.90 5.87
C GLN A 49 2.51 -5.09 4.35
N ASP A 50 1.41 -5.28 3.62
CA ASP A 50 1.36 -5.38 2.16
C ASP A 50 0.44 -4.31 1.54
N PHE A 51 0.69 -3.05 1.90
CA PHE A 51 -0.19 -1.93 1.54
C PHE A 51 0.23 -1.26 0.23
N HIS A 52 -0.44 -1.62 -0.89
CA HIS A 52 -0.15 -1.11 -2.24
C HIS A 52 -1.40 -1.03 -3.13
N CYS A 53 -1.32 -0.35 -4.29
CA CYS A 53 -2.46 -0.17 -5.20
C CYS A 53 -3.10 -1.47 -5.74
N GLY A 54 -2.41 -2.60 -5.65
CA GLY A 54 -2.96 -3.91 -6.01
C GLY A 54 -3.95 -4.45 -4.99
N ASN A 55 -3.77 -4.08 -3.72
CA ASN A 55 -4.63 -4.45 -2.58
C ASN A 55 -5.67 -3.38 -2.25
N ILE A 56 -5.90 -2.42 -3.16
CA ILE A 56 -7.01 -1.48 -3.09
C ILE A 56 -7.99 -1.82 -4.20
N LEU A 57 -9.21 -2.21 -3.86
CA LEU A 57 -10.29 -2.41 -4.81
C LEU A 57 -10.97 -1.07 -5.11
N SER A 58 -11.23 -0.78 -6.39
CA SER A 58 -11.92 0.43 -6.85
C SER A 58 -13.17 0.04 -7.65
N ASN A 59 -14.28 0.73 -7.38
CA ASN A 59 -15.54 0.52 -8.07
C ASN A 59 -15.89 1.61 -9.09
N TYR A 60 -14.94 2.43 -9.56
CA TYR A 60 -15.10 3.49 -10.58
C TYR A 60 -16.05 4.65 -10.24
N VAL A 61 -16.95 4.44 -9.28
CA VAL A 61 -18.05 5.34 -8.92
C VAL A 61 -17.88 5.82 -7.48
N HIS A 62 -16.64 6.19 -7.09
CA HIS A 62 -16.32 6.92 -5.84
C HIS A 62 -15.93 6.12 -4.59
N GLN A 63 -15.73 4.80 -4.64
CA GLN A 63 -15.29 4.05 -3.46
C GLN A 63 -14.01 3.26 -3.70
N ALA A 64 -13.15 3.28 -2.68
CA ALA A 64 -11.93 2.49 -2.59
C ALA A 64 -11.96 1.65 -1.32
N PHE A 65 -11.60 0.38 -1.43
CA PHE A 65 -11.65 -0.59 -0.35
C PHE A 65 -10.31 -1.29 -0.19
N ILE A 66 -9.81 -1.37 1.04
CA ILE A 66 -8.61 -2.14 1.34
C ILE A 66 -8.97 -3.62 1.38
N THR A 67 -8.16 -4.46 0.74
CA THR A 67 -8.32 -5.92 0.71
C THR A 67 -7.01 -6.62 1.06
N ASP A 68 -7.02 -7.95 1.02
CA ASP A 68 -5.90 -8.82 1.35
C ASP A 68 -5.27 -8.56 2.73
N LEU A 69 -6.04 -8.90 3.76
CA LEU A 69 -5.59 -8.84 5.15
C LEU A 69 -4.75 -10.08 5.55
N GLY A 70 -4.28 -10.89 4.59
CA GLY A 70 -3.54 -12.13 4.86
C GLY A 70 -2.19 -11.89 5.53
N CYS A 71 -1.59 -10.72 5.32
CA CYS A 71 -0.35 -10.29 5.95
C CYS A 71 -0.57 -9.45 7.23
N CYS A 72 -1.82 -9.18 7.63
CA CYS A 72 -2.08 -8.34 8.78
C CYS A 72 -1.54 -8.95 10.08
N GLN A 73 -0.90 -8.13 10.90
CA GLN A 73 -0.38 -8.53 12.21
C GLN A 73 -0.71 -7.50 13.29
N PRO A 74 -0.87 -7.91 14.56
CA PRO A 74 -1.02 -6.98 15.67
C PRO A 74 0.22 -6.08 15.83
N ALA A 75 0.00 -4.78 16.03
CA ALA A 75 1.05 -3.78 16.15
C ALA A 75 1.90 -3.92 17.43
N ASN A 76 1.41 -4.67 18.41
CA ASN A 76 2.08 -4.93 19.69
C ASN A 76 2.85 -6.26 19.73
N VAL A 77 2.72 -7.10 18.70
CA VAL A 77 3.47 -8.36 18.60
C VAL A 77 4.80 -8.09 17.92
N LYS A 78 5.88 -8.13 18.70
CA LYS A 78 7.24 -8.20 18.14
C LYS A 78 7.34 -9.53 17.41
N SER A 79 7.45 -9.49 16.08
CA SER A 79 7.66 -10.69 15.27
C SER A 79 8.85 -11.45 15.86
N TYR A 80 8.59 -12.63 16.42
CA TYR A 80 9.58 -13.41 17.16
C TYR A 80 10.88 -13.54 16.37
N GLN A 81 11.97 -13.31 17.10
CA GLN A 81 13.35 -13.33 16.65
C GLN A 81 13.68 -14.66 15.96
N ASN A 82 13.53 -14.72 14.65
CA ASN A 82 14.25 -15.67 13.81
C ASN A 82 15.22 -14.88 12.94
N SER A 83 16.44 -15.38 12.82
CA SER A 83 17.55 -14.83 12.04
C SER A 83 17.23 -14.58 10.55
N ASN A 84 16.07 -15.05 10.07
CA ASN A 84 15.57 -14.84 8.72
C ASN A 84 14.26 -14.01 8.75
N LYS A 85 14.37 -12.72 9.05
CA LYS A 85 13.22 -11.82 9.04
C LYS A 85 12.72 -11.65 7.61
N LYS A 86 11.62 -12.31 7.27
CA LYS A 86 11.00 -12.22 5.94
C LYS A 86 10.38 -10.82 5.77
N ILE A 87 10.80 -10.11 4.74
CA ILE A 87 10.17 -8.86 4.31
C ILE A 87 8.95 -9.25 3.46
N TYR A 88 7.81 -8.70 3.81
CA TYR A 88 6.55 -8.79 3.06
C TYR A 88 6.31 -7.49 2.28
N GLY A 89 5.46 -7.57 1.27
CA GLY A 89 5.06 -6.39 0.52
C GLY A 89 5.78 -6.18 -0.81
N VAL A 90 5.22 -5.28 -1.61
CA VAL A 90 5.74 -4.88 -2.93
C VAL A 90 6.79 -3.78 -2.75
N LEU A 91 8.02 -4.01 -3.21
CA LEU A 91 9.24 -3.27 -2.83
C LEU A 91 9.10 -1.72 -2.77
N PRO A 92 8.56 -1.02 -3.80
CA PRO A 92 8.36 0.42 -3.75
C PRO A 92 7.51 0.95 -2.59
N TYR A 93 6.62 0.12 -2.04
CA TYR A 93 5.70 0.48 -0.97
C TYR A 93 6.24 0.10 0.41
N VAL A 94 7.38 -0.60 0.47
CA VAL A 94 7.97 -1.04 1.74
C VAL A 94 8.79 0.10 2.34
N ALA A 95 8.44 0.47 3.58
CA ALA A 95 9.07 1.57 4.28
C ALA A 95 10.59 1.37 4.47
N PRO A 96 11.40 2.44 4.42
CA PRO A 96 12.85 2.35 4.49
C PRO A 96 13.35 1.77 5.82
N GLU A 97 12.63 1.93 6.93
CA GLU A 97 12.95 1.29 8.21
C GLU A 97 12.81 -0.23 8.14
N VAL A 98 11.78 -0.73 7.44
CA VAL A 98 11.52 -2.16 7.25
C VAL A 98 12.57 -2.77 6.34
N LEU A 99 12.93 -2.09 5.24
CA LEU A 99 14.01 -2.52 4.35
C LEU A 99 15.38 -2.61 5.06
N ARG A 100 15.58 -1.80 6.11
CA ARG A 100 16.77 -1.88 6.98
C ARG A 100 16.64 -2.93 8.10
N GLY A 101 15.63 -3.80 8.03
CA GLY A 101 15.41 -4.89 8.98
C GLY A 101 14.69 -4.51 10.28
N LYS A 102 14.21 -3.27 10.42
CA LYS A 102 13.37 -2.89 11.58
C LYS A 102 11.97 -3.53 11.46
N GLU A 103 11.20 -3.48 12.53
CA GLU A 103 9.86 -4.06 12.57
C GLU A 103 8.88 -3.23 11.72
N TYR A 104 7.86 -3.91 11.17
CA TYR A 104 6.71 -3.20 10.62
C TYR A 104 6.01 -2.45 11.73
N THR A 105 5.51 -1.27 11.40
CA THR A 105 4.73 -0.42 12.29
C THR A 105 3.53 0.14 11.54
N GLN A 106 2.58 0.75 12.24
CA GLN A 106 1.53 1.51 11.57
C GLN A 106 2.12 2.62 10.68
N ALA A 107 3.24 3.23 11.08
CA ALA A 107 3.94 4.22 10.27
C ALA A 107 4.51 3.63 8.96
N SER A 108 4.87 2.34 8.94
CA SER A 108 5.29 1.69 7.69
C SER A 108 4.14 1.53 6.68
N ASP A 109 2.90 1.33 7.14
CA ASP A 109 1.74 1.38 6.23
C ASP A 109 1.48 2.82 5.73
N ILE A 110 1.76 3.84 6.56
CA ILE A 110 1.64 5.25 6.16
C ILE A 110 2.64 5.60 5.05
N TYR A 111 3.85 5.02 5.07
CA TYR A 111 4.77 5.12 3.94
C TYR A 111 4.16 4.55 2.66
N GLY A 112 3.61 3.33 2.71
CA GLY A 112 2.89 2.72 1.58
C GLY A 112 1.72 3.57 1.08
N PHE A 113 0.96 4.20 1.99
CA PHE A 113 -0.09 5.16 1.65
C PHE A 113 0.47 6.37 0.88
N GLY A 114 1.62 6.89 1.28
CA GLY A 114 2.30 7.98 0.55
C GLY A 114 2.64 7.60 -0.90
N ILE A 115 3.09 6.36 -1.11
CA ILE A 115 3.39 5.83 -2.46
C ILE A 115 2.10 5.67 -3.28
N ILE A 116 1.02 5.18 -2.68
CA ILE A 116 -0.31 5.15 -3.33
C ILE A 116 -0.78 6.56 -3.70
N ALA A 117 -0.55 7.55 -2.83
CA ALA A 117 -0.89 8.94 -3.11
C ALA A 117 -0.09 9.50 -4.29
N TYR A 118 1.20 9.19 -4.37
CA TYR A 118 2.01 9.49 -5.54
C TYR A 118 1.40 8.92 -6.83
N GLU A 119 1.02 7.64 -6.84
CA GLU A 119 0.42 7.00 -8.02
C GLU A 119 -0.92 7.61 -8.42
N ILE A 120 -1.78 7.97 -7.47
CA ILE A 120 -3.06 8.63 -7.75
C ILE A 120 -2.83 10.04 -8.34
N CYS A 121 -1.82 10.75 -7.86
CA CYS A 121 -1.48 12.09 -8.33
C CYS A 121 -0.89 12.05 -9.74
N THR A 122 0.06 11.14 -10.00
CA THR A 122 0.86 11.11 -11.24
C THR A 122 0.33 10.16 -12.30
N GLY A 123 -0.41 9.13 -11.90
CA GLY A 123 -0.89 8.05 -12.77
C GLY A 123 0.15 6.97 -13.03
N PHE A 124 1.42 7.20 -12.69
CA PHE A 124 2.52 6.28 -12.96
C PHE A 124 2.74 5.31 -11.80
N PRO A 125 3.15 4.05 -12.08
CA PRO A 125 3.68 3.17 -11.05
C PRO A 125 4.93 3.79 -10.38
N PRO A 126 5.19 3.50 -9.10
CA PRO A 126 6.34 4.06 -8.40
C PRO A 126 7.63 3.51 -8.98
N TYR A 127 8.60 4.39 -9.21
CA TYR A 127 9.92 4.04 -9.76
C TYR A 127 9.82 3.19 -11.04
N CYS A 128 8.92 3.55 -11.96
CA CYS A 128 8.62 2.76 -13.16
C CYS A 128 9.80 2.65 -14.16
N ASP A 129 10.80 3.50 -14.01
CA ASP A 129 12.04 3.55 -14.79
C ASP A 129 13.21 2.83 -14.12
N ILE A 130 13.02 2.26 -12.94
CA ILE A 130 14.05 1.57 -12.16
C ILE A 130 13.62 0.11 -11.91
N ALA A 131 14.56 -0.83 -12.03
CA ALA A 131 14.30 -2.22 -11.66
C ALA A 131 13.95 -2.33 -10.17
N HIS A 132 12.92 -3.12 -9.84
CA HIS A 132 12.48 -3.33 -8.46
C HIS A 132 13.31 -4.43 -7.78
N ASP A 133 14.58 -4.13 -7.56
CA ASP A 133 15.58 -5.03 -6.98
C ASP A 133 16.26 -4.44 -5.74
N GLU A 134 17.30 -5.12 -5.22
CA GLU A 134 18.07 -4.66 -4.06
C GLU A 134 18.68 -3.26 -4.24
N PHE A 135 18.94 -2.84 -5.48
CA PHE A 135 19.47 -1.51 -5.76
C PHE A 135 18.43 -0.42 -5.51
N LEU A 136 17.17 -0.66 -5.91
CA LEU A 136 16.08 0.24 -5.54
C LEU A 136 15.87 0.28 -4.01
N ALA A 137 15.95 -0.88 -3.34
CA ALA A 137 15.85 -0.95 -1.89
C ALA A 137 16.90 -0.06 -1.18
N MET A 138 18.15 -0.13 -1.63
CA MET A 138 19.24 0.72 -1.13
C MET A 138 19.01 2.21 -1.38
N LYS A 139 18.45 2.57 -2.54
CA LYS A 139 18.09 3.94 -2.88
C LYS A 139 17.00 4.48 -1.96
N ILE A 140 15.90 3.74 -1.77
CA ILE A 140 14.83 4.08 -0.81
C ILE A 140 15.41 4.29 0.59
N CYS A 141 16.32 3.40 1.03
CA CYS A 141 17.03 3.54 2.31
C CYS A 141 17.96 4.77 2.39
N LYS A 142 18.22 5.47 1.30
CA LYS A 142 19.00 6.73 1.26
C LYS A 142 18.12 7.96 0.99
N GLY A 143 16.81 7.79 0.81
CA GLY A 143 15.83 8.88 0.65
C GLY A 143 15.61 9.33 -0.80
N LEU A 144 15.56 8.39 -1.75
CA LEU A 144 15.49 8.65 -3.20
C LEU A 144 14.08 8.67 -3.80
#